data_AF-A0A521YY10-F1
#
_entry.id   AF-A0A521YY10-F1
#
_cell.length_a   1.000
_cell.length_b   1.000
_cell.length_c   1.000
_cell.angle_alpha   90.00
_cell.angle_beta   90.00
_cell.angle_gamma   90.00
#
_symmetry.space_group_name_H-M   'P 1'
#
loop_
_entity.id
_entity.type
_entity.pdbx_description
1 polymer ?
#
loop_
_entity_poly.entity_id
_entity_poly.type
_entity_poly.pdbx_seq_one_letter_code
_entity_poly.pdbx_strand_id
1 'polypeptide(L)'
;MNERDAGLRSTFKDVELNSIRDCCFVLIGLLTGMRCDEILGIRKNAGRSETKDGFTYHWIASIEHKTKKGAVEYLVSAMGLDVLSVVERWAEPHHARVEQEIKELLNRSDKLSALENSRLGHLQEIKHRIFMSASDSNSLSGRVWGKKLQRIARSCGSGWKLAPHQFRRTYARTFVQHRLGNLLFLKNQFKHSTLDMSQLYAANRMQDETLYDECLAELFKYKVETIGSWMSEDTPLAGGAGKKIVAMRGHAFPDRKALIRETASKVTIRSTGHSWCLSQDAEGCGGQGLYERPRCAPCGNSVIDRRFEPVWRELFVHQTELQQVALELGPAAQQRVERDLTRARQVLSDLGNGSF
;
A
#
# COMPACT_ATOMS: atom_id res chain seq x y z
N MET A 1 4.29 -35.41 -5.72
CA MET A 1 5.41 -35.16 -4.77
C MET A 1 5.93 -36.44 -4.15
N ASN A 2 5.08 -37.41 -3.77
CA ASN A 2 5.52 -38.71 -3.25
C ASN A 2 6.57 -39.40 -4.14
N GLU A 3 6.38 -39.44 -5.47
CA GLU A 3 7.37 -40.02 -6.41
C GLU A 3 8.72 -39.28 -6.42
N ARG A 4 8.71 -37.95 -6.27
CA ARG A 4 9.93 -37.15 -6.11
C ARG A 4 10.65 -37.53 -4.82
N ASP A 5 9.89 -37.64 -3.73
CA ASP A 5 10.44 -37.92 -2.39
C ASP A 5 10.96 -39.37 -2.30
N ALA A 6 10.41 -40.27 -3.11
CA ALA A 6 10.93 -41.63 -3.32
C ALA A 6 12.12 -41.70 -4.30
N GLY A 7 12.58 -40.57 -4.85
CA GLY A 7 13.70 -40.50 -5.80
C GLY A 7 13.36 -40.94 -7.23
N LEU A 8 12.09 -41.18 -7.55
CA LEU A 8 11.64 -41.65 -8.87
C LEU A 8 11.57 -40.52 -9.90
N ARG A 9 11.55 -39.26 -9.46
CA ARG A 9 11.47 -38.07 -10.33
C ARG A 9 12.53 -37.05 -9.98
N SER A 10 12.98 -36.29 -10.98
CA SER A 10 13.98 -35.24 -10.78
C SER A 10 13.44 -34.14 -9.86
N THR A 11 14.18 -33.83 -8.79
CA THR A 11 13.79 -32.80 -7.83
C THR A 11 13.68 -31.40 -8.44
N PHE A 12 14.54 -31.08 -9.40
CA PHE A 12 14.75 -29.70 -9.85
C PHE A 12 14.32 -29.44 -11.29
N LYS A 13 14.55 -30.40 -12.20
CA LYS A 13 14.33 -30.21 -13.64
C LYS A 13 12.98 -30.74 -14.13
N ASP A 14 12.16 -31.28 -13.23
CA ASP A 14 10.86 -31.86 -13.60
C ASP A 14 9.84 -30.76 -13.91
N VAL A 15 9.32 -30.78 -15.15
CA VAL A 15 8.41 -29.76 -15.67
C VAL A 15 7.03 -29.83 -15.00
N GLU A 16 6.55 -31.03 -14.67
CA GLU A 16 5.24 -31.20 -14.04
C GLU A 16 5.26 -30.73 -12.59
N LEU A 17 6.32 -31.08 -11.83
CA LEU A 17 6.50 -30.58 -10.47
C LEU A 17 6.64 -29.05 -10.44
N ASN A 18 7.37 -28.47 -11.40
CA ASN A 18 7.46 -27.03 -11.56
C ASN A 18 6.10 -26.38 -11.93
N SER A 19 5.24 -27.11 -12.63
CA SER A 19 3.88 -26.65 -12.96
C SER A 19 2.98 -26.67 -11.74
N ILE A 20 3.15 -27.61 -10.80
CA ILE A 20 2.43 -27.59 -9.51
C ILE A 20 2.74 -26.30 -8.73
N ARG A 21 4.01 -25.91 -8.60
CA ARG A 21 4.39 -24.62 -7.99
C ARG A 21 3.67 -23.46 -8.69
N ASP A 22 3.68 -23.47 -10.02
CA ASP A 22 3.08 -22.40 -10.82
C ASP A 22 1.55 -22.33 -10.63
N CYS A 23 0.87 -23.48 -10.47
CA CYS A 23 -0.55 -23.55 -10.12
C CYS A 23 -0.83 -23.07 -8.69
N CYS A 24 0.02 -23.42 -7.71
CA CYS A 24 -0.10 -22.92 -6.33
C CYS A 24 -0.03 -21.38 -6.29
N PHE A 25 0.81 -20.75 -7.11
CA PHE A 25 0.85 -19.30 -7.23
C PHE A 25 -0.48 -18.71 -7.69
N VAL A 26 -1.09 -19.30 -8.72
CA VAL A 26 -2.41 -18.89 -9.24
C VAL A 26 -3.48 -19.03 -8.17
N LEU A 27 -3.54 -20.20 -7.51
CA LEU A 27 -4.52 -20.48 -6.47
C LEU A 27 -4.37 -19.53 -5.27
N ILE A 28 -3.14 -19.30 -4.79
CA ILE A 28 -2.89 -18.32 -3.73
C ILE A 28 -3.36 -16.92 -4.17
N GLY A 29 -3.04 -16.50 -5.40
CA GLY A 29 -3.51 -15.22 -5.93
C GLY A 29 -5.04 -15.11 -5.95
N LEU A 30 -5.74 -16.16 -6.38
CA LEU A 30 -7.20 -16.21 -6.44
C LEU A 30 -7.86 -16.28 -5.06
N LEU A 31 -7.22 -16.92 -4.08
CA LEU A 31 -7.75 -17.11 -2.72
C LEU A 31 -7.45 -15.94 -1.78
N THR A 32 -6.48 -15.09 -2.11
CA THR A 32 -6.03 -13.99 -1.23
C THR A 32 -6.22 -12.61 -1.84
N GLY A 33 -6.11 -12.50 -3.17
CA GLY A 33 -5.94 -11.24 -3.89
C GLY A 33 -4.62 -10.51 -3.58
N MET A 34 -3.60 -11.19 -3.06
CA MET A 34 -2.26 -10.62 -2.86
C MET A 34 -1.66 -10.09 -4.18
N ARG A 35 -0.78 -9.09 -4.08
CA ARG A 35 0.03 -8.64 -5.23
C ARG A 35 1.09 -9.69 -5.57
N CYS A 36 1.56 -9.68 -6.82
CA CYS A 36 2.61 -10.60 -7.28
C CYS A 36 3.84 -10.64 -6.35
N ASP A 37 4.35 -9.48 -5.94
CA ASP A 37 5.53 -9.39 -5.07
C ASP A 37 5.24 -9.88 -3.64
N GLU A 38 4.00 -9.74 -3.18
CA GLU A 38 3.56 -10.26 -1.88
C GLU A 38 3.43 -11.79 -1.96
N ILE A 39 2.88 -12.38 -3.03
CA ILE A 39 2.86 -13.85 -3.17
C ILE A 39 4.29 -14.41 -3.18
N LEU A 40 5.21 -13.76 -3.91
CA LEU A 40 6.63 -14.12 -3.96
C LEU A 40 7.37 -13.89 -2.63
N GLY A 41 6.83 -13.06 -1.74
CA GLY A 41 7.36 -12.76 -0.42
C GLY A 41 6.95 -13.76 0.67
N ILE A 42 6.08 -14.73 0.35
CA ILE A 42 5.65 -15.77 1.31
C ILE A 42 6.86 -16.62 1.71
N ARG A 43 6.94 -16.90 3.01
CA ARG A 43 8.00 -17.72 3.62
C ARG A 43 7.45 -19.05 4.12
N LYS A 44 8.35 -19.99 4.40
CA LYS A 44 8.04 -21.26 5.08
C LYS A 44 7.34 -20.98 6.42
N ASN A 45 6.34 -21.78 6.75
CA ASN A 45 5.49 -21.68 7.94
C ASN A 45 4.72 -20.35 8.02
N ALA A 46 4.33 -19.79 6.88
CA ALA A 46 3.54 -18.55 6.83
C ALA A 46 2.06 -18.73 7.17
N GLY A 47 1.57 -19.97 7.22
CA GLY A 47 0.18 -20.29 7.52
C GLY A 47 -0.08 -20.34 9.02
N ARG A 48 -1.17 -19.74 9.47
CA ARG A 48 -1.67 -19.92 10.85
C ARG A 48 -3.19 -20.02 10.89
N SER A 49 -3.69 -20.63 11.95
CA SER A 49 -5.12 -20.71 12.26
C SER A 49 -5.38 -20.11 13.64
N GLU A 50 -6.51 -19.46 13.81
CA GLU A 50 -6.91 -18.84 15.06
C GLU A 50 -8.40 -19.07 15.27
N THR A 51 -8.79 -19.58 16.44
CA THR A 51 -10.21 -19.76 16.79
C THR A 51 -10.65 -18.63 17.70
N LYS A 52 -11.68 -17.91 17.29
CA LYS A 52 -12.28 -16.83 18.06
C LYS A 52 -13.81 -16.94 18.02
N ASP A 53 -14.43 -16.91 19.20
CA ASP A 53 -15.89 -16.99 19.37
C ASP A 53 -16.52 -18.21 18.65
N GLY A 54 -15.83 -19.36 18.67
CA GLY A 54 -16.27 -20.59 18.00
C GLY A 54 -16.02 -20.66 16.49
N PHE A 55 -15.47 -19.60 15.88
CA PHE A 55 -15.11 -19.57 14.47
C PHE A 55 -13.60 -19.73 14.28
N THR A 56 -13.18 -20.60 13.38
CA THR A 56 -11.78 -20.76 12.99
C THR A 56 -11.46 -19.92 11.76
N TYR A 57 -10.46 -19.06 11.90
CA TYR A 57 -9.92 -18.19 10.87
C TYR A 57 -8.56 -18.70 10.42
N HIS A 58 -8.28 -18.64 9.13
CA HIS A 58 -7.01 -19.06 8.57
C HIS A 58 -6.30 -17.88 7.90
N TRP A 59 -5.00 -17.77 8.09
CA TRP A 59 -4.20 -16.64 7.66
C TRP A 59 -2.94 -17.10 6.95
N ILE A 60 -2.52 -16.34 5.94
CA ILE A 60 -1.21 -16.47 5.31
C ILE A 60 -0.46 -15.15 5.49
N ALA A 61 0.73 -15.24 6.08
CA ALA A 61 1.65 -14.13 6.23
C ALA A 61 2.55 -13.96 5.00
N SER A 62 2.90 -12.72 4.69
CA SER A 62 3.86 -12.36 3.65
C SER A 62 4.62 -11.08 4.01
N ILE A 63 5.58 -10.69 3.18
CA ILE A 63 6.39 -9.48 3.31
C ILE A 63 6.10 -8.54 2.14
N GLU A 64 5.66 -7.32 2.46
CA GLU A 64 5.43 -6.27 1.46
C GLU A 64 6.71 -5.44 1.24
N HIS A 65 7.43 -5.73 0.14
CA HIS A 65 8.67 -5.03 -0.18
C HIS A 65 8.45 -3.61 -0.76
N LYS A 66 7.33 -3.35 -1.45
CA LYS A 66 7.08 -2.09 -2.20
C LYS A 66 6.89 -0.86 -1.30
N THR A 67 6.25 -1.02 -0.16
CA THR A 67 5.96 0.09 0.76
C THR A 67 6.78 0.02 2.05
N LYS A 68 7.68 -0.97 2.18
CA LYS A 68 8.43 -1.29 3.42
C LYS A 68 7.52 -1.48 4.65
N LYS A 69 6.22 -1.80 4.47
CA LYS A 69 5.30 -2.07 5.58
C LYS A 69 5.69 -3.29 6.42
N GLY A 70 6.55 -4.16 5.89
CA GLY A 70 7.05 -5.33 6.60
C GLY A 70 6.09 -6.51 6.47
N ALA A 71 5.81 -7.19 7.58
CA ALA A 71 4.95 -8.35 7.61
C ALA A 71 3.47 -7.96 7.43
N VAL A 72 2.77 -8.66 6.55
CA VAL A 72 1.35 -8.49 6.26
C VAL A 72 0.64 -9.83 6.29
N GLU A 73 -0.62 -9.84 6.73
CA GLU A 73 -1.44 -11.07 6.81
C GLU A 73 -2.71 -10.94 5.98
N TYR A 74 -3.11 -12.06 5.38
CA TYR A 74 -4.28 -12.18 4.52
C TYR A 74 -5.17 -13.31 5.05
N LEU A 75 -6.46 -13.02 5.20
CA LEU A 75 -7.44 -14.05 5.56
C LEU A 75 -7.66 -14.95 4.34
N VAL A 76 -7.69 -16.26 4.58
CA VAL A 76 -7.91 -17.29 3.56
C VAL A 76 -8.92 -18.33 4.05
N SER A 77 -9.46 -19.10 3.12
CA SER A 77 -10.17 -20.34 3.46
C SER A 77 -9.15 -21.43 3.86
N ALA A 78 -9.64 -22.53 4.45
CA ALA A 78 -8.82 -23.70 4.77
C ALA A 78 -8.03 -24.22 3.55
N MET A 79 -8.65 -24.19 2.36
CA MET A 79 -7.99 -24.52 1.09
C MET A 79 -6.72 -23.69 0.84
N GLY A 80 -6.66 -22.45 1.29
CA GLY A 80 -5.46 -21.62 1.18
C GLY A 80 -4.27 -22.22 1.92
N LEU A 81 -4.50 -22.81 3.10
CA LEU A 81 -3.46 -23.49 3.87
C LEU A 81 -3.06 -24.82 3.22
N ASP A 82 -4.01 -25.55 2.64
CA ASP A 82 -3.70 -26.77 1.89
C ASP A 82 -2.79 -26.46 0.71
N VAL A 83 -3.13 -25.43 -0.09
CA VAL A 83 -2.29 -24.98 -1.21
C VAL A 83 -0.92 -24.51 -0.73
N LEU A 84 -0.85 -23.82 0.41
CA LEU A 84 0.42 -23.40 1.02
C LEU A 84 1.30 -24.60 1.38
N SER A 85 0.72 -25.64 2.02
CA SER A 85 1.46 -26.84 2.40
C SER A 85 2.07 -27.57 1.19
N VAL A 86 1.36 -27.57 0.06
CA VAL A 86 1.82 -28.18 -1.19
C VAL A 86 3.05 -27.45 -1.72
N VAL A 87 3.02 -26.11 -1.80
CA VAL A 87 4.16 -25.34 -2.30
C VAL A 87 5.33 -25.31 -1.31
N GLU A 88 5.08 -25.40 -0.01
CA GLU A 88 6.13 -25.56 1.00
C GLU A 88 6.88 -26.89 0.84
N ARG A 89 6.15 -28.00 0.68
CA ARG A 89 6.74 -29.31 0.37
C ARG A 89 7.48 -29.31 -0.97
N TRP A 90 6.99 -28.55 -1.95
CA TRP A 90 7.71 -28.35 -3.20
C TRP A 90 9.05 -27.63 -2.97
N ALA A 91 9.09 -26.61 -2.12
CA ALA A 91 10.24 -25.74 -1.89
C ALA A 91 11.35 -26.35 -1.01
N GLU A 92 11.03 -27.33 -0.18
CA GLU A 92 11.96 -27.96 0.77
C GLU A 92 13.36 -28.34 0.20
N PRO A 93 13.47 -29.05 -0.94
CA PRO A 93 14.79 -29.35 -1.52
C PRO A 93 15.55 -28.11 -2.00
N HIS A 94 14.85 -27.02 -2.34
CA HIS A 94 15.48 -25.74 -2.69
C HIS A 94 16.00 -25.02 -1.46
N HIS A 95 15.32 -25.12 -0.32
CA HIS A 95 15.83 -24.61 0.97
C HIS A 95 17.10 -25.33 1.36
N ALA A 96 17.13 -26.66 1.27
CA ALA A 96 18.33 -27.45 1.57
C ALA A 96 19.54 -27.04 0.69
N ARG A 97 19.32 -26.81 -0.61
CA ARG A 97 20.35 -26.31 -1.52
C ARG A 97 20.88 -24.93 -1.11
N VAL A 98 19.99 -23.99 -0.78
CA VAL A 98 20.37 -22.64 -0.32
C VAL A 98 21.15 -22.73 0.99
N GLU A 99 20.71 -23.54 1.94
CA GLU A 99 21.41 -23.74 3.21
C GLU A 99 22.79 -24.35 3.03
N GLN A 100 22.94 -25.30 2.09
CA GLN A 100 24.24 -25.86 1.75
C GLN A 100 25.17 -24.78 1.19
N GLU A 101 24.71 -23.96 0.24
CA GLU A 101 25.52 -22.87 -0.32
C GLU A 101 25.91 -21.83 0.74
N ILE A 102 25.01 -21.51 1.68
CA ILE A 102 25.32 -20.66 2.83
C ILE A 102 26.43 -21.28 3.68
N LYS A 103 26.35 -22.58 4.00
CA LYS A 103 27.38 -23.29 4.78
C LYS A 103 28.72 -23.31 4.07
N GLU A 104 28.73 -23.58 2.76
CA GLU A 104 29.94 -23.58 1.95
C GLU A 104 30.63 -22.21 1.92
N LEU A 105 29.86 -21.12 1.82
CA LEU A 105 30.41 -19.76 1.89
C LEU A 105 30.99 -19.48 3.28
N LEU A 106 30.25 -19.78 4.35
CA LEU A 106 30.71 -19.53 5.73
C LEU A 106 31.96 -20.35 6.10
N ASN A 107 32.18 -21.52 5.48
CA ASN A 107 33.31 -22.38 5.77
C ASN A 107 34.59 -22.05 4.98
N ARG A 108 34.55 -21.14 4.00
CA ARG A 108 35.67 -20.93 3.05
C ARG A 108 36.83 -20.06 3.58
N SER A 109 36.61 -19.13 4.51
CA SER A 109 37.63 -18.39 5.28
C SER A 109 36.98 -17.30 6.15
N ASP A 110 37.73 -16.72 7.10
CA ASP A 110 37.27 -15.59 7.93
C ASP A 110 37.01 -14.29 7.14
N LYS A 111 37.53 -14.15 5.91
CA LYS A 111 37.35 -12.94 5.09
C LYS A 111 36.78 -13.28 3.71
N LEU A 112 35.45 -13.23 3.63
CA LEU A 112 34.71 -13.29 2.36
C LEU A 112 35.01 -12.06 1.49
N SER A 113 35.08 -12.26 0.17
CA SER A 113 35.12 -11.16 -0.79
C SER A 113 33.83 -10.33 -0.75
N ALA A 114 33.85 -9.11 -1.30
CA ALA A 114 32.65 -8.28 -1.40
C ALA A 114 31.49 -8.98 -2.17
N LEU A 115 31.84 -9.75 -3.20
CA LEU A 115 30.88 -10.51 -3.99
C LEU A 115 30.26 -11.66 -3.19
N GLU A 116 31.09 -12.41 -2.44
CA GLU A 116 30.61 -13.50 -1.59
C GLU A 116 29.77 -12.98 -0.42
N ASN A 117 30.14 -11.85 0.17
CA ASN A 117 29.31 -11.18 1.17
C ASN A 117 27.95 -10.75 0.60
N SER A 118 27.92 -10.20 -0.61
CA SER A 118 26.66 -9.85 -1.29
C SER A 118 25.82 -11.09 -1.57
N ARG A 119 26.45 -12.17 -2.06
CA ARG A 119 25.77 -13.46 -2.31
C ARG A 119 25.22 -14.06 -1.03
N LEU A 120 26.00 -14.07 0.05
CA LEU A 120 25.58 -14.55 1.37
C LEU A 120 24.39 -13.75 1.88
N GLY A 121 24.44 -12.42 1.81
CA GLY A 121 23.32 -11.55 2.20
C GLY A 121 22.04 -11.87 1.41
N HIS A 122 22.15 -12.05 0.09
CA HIS A 122 21.03 -12.45 -0.75
C HIS A 122 20.47 -13.84 -0.37
N LEU A 123 21.34 -14.84 -0.20
CA LEU A 123 20.93 -16.18 0.22
C LEU A 123 20.21 -16.15 1.58
N GLN A 124 20.72 -15.37 2.54
CA GLN A 124 20.09 -15.16 3.85
C GLN A 124 18.71 -14.51 3.73
N GLU A 125 18.49 -13.63 2.75
CA GLU A 125 17.20 -13.01 2.49
C GLU A 125 16.17 -14.00 1.93
N ILE A 126 16.62 -14.90 1.03
CA ILE A 126 15.73 -15.80 0.28
C ILE A 126 15.57 -17.19 0.91
N LYS A 127 16.40 -17.59 1.89
CA LYS A 127 16.47 -18.96 2.43
C LYS A 127 15.16 -19.56 2.91
N HIS A 128 14.18 -18.72 3.24
CA HIS A 128 12.85 -19.17 3.69
C HIS A 128 11.74 -18.90 2.66
N ARG A 129 12.02 -18.31 1.51
CA ARG A 129 11.01 -18.05 0.48
C ARG A 129 10.56 -19.37 -0.16
N ILE A 130 9.27 -19.50 -0.44
CA ILE A 130 8.71 -20.77 -0.97
C ILE A 130 8.68 -20.82 -2.50
N PHE A 131 8.65 -19.67 -3.18
CA PHE A 131 8.68 -19.60 -4.64
C PHE A 131 10.13 -19.53 -5.15
N MET A 132 10.78 -20.69 -5.19
CA MET A 132 12.17 -20.85 -5.58
C MET A 132 12.34 -21.13 -7.08
N SER A 133 13.50 -20.76 -7.61
CA SER A 133 13.93 -21.10 -8.96
C SER A 133 14.31 -22.58 -9.04
N ALA A 134 13.94 -23.20 -10.17
CA ALA A 134 14.26 -24.59 -10.46
C ALA A 134 15.77 -24.81 -10.67
N SER A 135 16.41 -23.83 -11.32
CA SER A 135 17.72 -23.97 -11.95
C SER A 135 18.89 -23.65 -11.01
N ASP A 136 18.65 -22.83 -10.00
CA ASP A 136 19.69 -22.24 -9.15
C ASP A 136 19.16 -21.95 -7.73
N SER A 137 20.06 -21.55 -6.83
CA SER A 137 19.73 -21.13 -5.47
C SER A 137 19.27 -19.67 -5.46
N ASN A 138 18.17 -19.39 -6.16
CA ASN A 138 17.52 -18.08 -6.21
C ASN A 138 16.01 -18.20 -6.01
N SER A 139 15.36 -17.13 -5.58
CA SER A 139 13.90 -17.03 -5.58
C SER A 139 13.38 -16.48 -6.91
N LEU A 140 12.13 -16.78 -7.24
CA LEU A 140 11.49 -16.25 -8.44
C LEU A 140 11.19 -14.75 -8.27
N SER A 141 11.31 -14.01 -9.37
CA SER A 141 10.94 -12.58 -9.44
C SER A 141 9.62 -12.38 -10.19
N GLY A 142 8.98 -11.23 -9.99
CA GLY A 142 7.72 -10.88 -10.68
C GLY A 142 7.82 -10.95 -12.21
N ARG A 143 9.02 -10.72 -12.78
CA ARG A 143 9.27 -10.68 -14.23
C ARG A 143 9.03 -12.01 -14.92
N VAL A 144 9.20 -13.13 -14.22
CA VAL A 144 9.02 -14.47 -14.83
C VAL A 144 7.55 -14.87 -14.97
N TRP A 145 6.66 -14.26 -14.17
CA TRP A 145 5.28 -14.72 -14.07
C TRP A 145 4.45 -14.42 -15.31
N GLY A 146 4.74 -13.36 -16.06
CA GLY A 146 4.03 -13.10 -17.32
C GLY A 146 4.11 -14.29 -18.29
N LYS A 147 5.30 -14.87 -18.49
CA LYS A 147 5.49 -16.05 -19.36
C LYS A 147 4.92 -17.32 -18.74
N LYS A 148 5.07 -17.52 -17.42
CA LYS A 148 4.56 -18.70 -16.71
C LYS A 148 3.03 -18.77 -16.75
N LEU A 149 2.35 -17.66 -16.47
CA LEU A 149 0.90 -17.56 -16.51
C LEU A 149 0.33 -17.79 -17.91
N GLN A 150 1.00 -17.28 -18.94
CA GLN A 150 0.62 -17.59 -20.33
C GLN A 150 0.76 -19.09 -20.65
N ARG A 151 1.78 -19.76 -20.10
CA ARG A 151 1.93 -21.21 -20.26
C ARG A 151 0.78 -21.97 -19.59
N ILE A 152 0.42 -21.58 -18.36
CA ILE A 152 -0.70 -22.17 -17.62
C ILE A 152 -2.01 -22.00 -18.41
N ALA A 153 -2.29 -20.79 -18.90
CA ALA A 153 -3.49 -20.52 -19.70
C ALA A 153 -3.55 -21.47 -20.92
N ARG A 154 -2.44 -21.60 -21.66
CA ARG A 154 -2.36 -22.49 -22.83
C ARG A 154 -2.52 -23.96 -22.46
N SER A 155 -1.93 -24.43 -21.36
CA SER A 155 -2.10 -25.83 -20.92
C SER A 155 -3.53 -26.14 -20.52
N CYS A 156 -4.31 -25.14 -20.10
CA CYS A 156 -5.74 -25.26 -19.84
C CYS A 156 -6.61 -25.05 -21.11
N GLY A 157 -6.01 -24.99 -22.30
CA GLY A 157 -6.74 -24.77 -23.56
C GLY A 157 -7.23 -23.34 -23.77
N SER A 158 -6.72 -22.37 -23.01
CA SER A 158 -7.14 -20.96 -23.08
C SER A 158 -6.08 -20.07 -23.72
N GLY A 159 -6.51 -19.24 -24.68
CA GLY A 159 -5.69 -18.15 -25.24
C GLY A 159 -5.63 -16.90 -24.35
N TRP A 160 -6.24 -16.94 -23.16
CA TRP A 160 -6.32 -15.78 -22.28
C TRP A 160 -4.94 -15.31 -21.81
N LYS A 161 -4.69 -14.00 -21.93
CA LYS A 161 -3.43 -13.38 -21.49
C LYS A 161 -3.46 -13.17 -19.97
N LEU A 162 -3.30 -14.25 -19.21
CA LEU A 162 -3.26 -14.19 -17.75
C LEU A 162 -2.13 -13.30 -17.25
N ALA A 163 -2.46 -12.40 -16.32
CA ALA A 163 -1.51 -11.53 -15.63
C ALA A 163 -1.77 -11.50 -14.12
N PRO A 164 -0.75 -11.29 -13.26
CA PRO A 164 -0.91 -11.40 -11.81
C PRO A 164 -1.97 -10.47 -11.19
N HIS A 165 -2.14 -9.25 -11.71
CA HIS A 165 -3.12 -8.28 -11.19
C HIS A 165 -4.58 -8.75 -11.35
N GLN A 166 -4.85 -9.59 -12.37
CA GLN A 166 -6.20 -10.10 -12.64
C GLN A 166 -6.73 -10.98 -11.50
N PHE A 167 -5.85 -11.66 -10.76
CA PHE A 167 -6.26 -12.48 -9.61
C PHE A 167 -6.80 -11.62 -8.48
N ARG A 168 -6.19 -10.46 -8.22
CA ARG A 168 -6.64 -9.50 -7.21
C ARG A 168 -8.01 -8.95 -7.53
N ARG A 169 -8.28 -8.58 -8.78
CA ARG A 169 -9.64 -8.17 -9.20
C ARG A 169 -10.62 -9.32 -9.10
N THR A 170 -10.24 -10.50 -9.56
CA THR A 170 -11.11 -11.69 -9.51
C THR A 170 -11.53 -11.97 -8.07
N TYR A 171 -10.59 -11.89 -7.12
CA TYR A 171 -10.88 -11.98 -5.68
C TYR A 171 -11.88 -10.90 -5.23
N ALA A 172 -11.58 -9.62 -5.49
CA ALA A 172 -12.44 -8.50 -5.06
C ALA A 172 -13.86 -8.64 -5.57
N ARG A 173 -13.99 -9.00 -6.85
CA ARG A 173 -15.27 -9.14 -7.51
C ARG A 173 -16.04 -10.35 -7.00
N THR A 174 -15.38 -11.49 -6.83
CA THR A 174 -15.99 -12.70 -6.25
C THR A 174 -16.49 -12.39 -4.85
N PHE A 175 -15.67 -11.71 -4.06
CA PHE A 175 -16.01 -11.30 -2.69
C PHE A 175 -17.28 -10.43 -2.64
N VAL A 176 -17.37 -9.40 -3.48
CA VAL A 176 -18.56 -8.52 -3.53
C VAL A 176 -19.76 -9.23 -4.14
N GLN A 177 -19.59 -9.92 -5.27
CA GLN A 177 -20.68 -10.56 -6.00
C GLN A 177 -21.35 -11.66 -5.17
N HIS A 178 -20.57 -12.43 -4.41
CA HIS A 178 -21.08 -13.48 -3.53
C HIS A 178 -21.38 -13.00 -2.11
N ARG A 179 -21.31 -11.69 -1.84
CA ARG A 179 -21.58 -11.08 -0.52
C ARG A 179 -20.80 -11.73 0.62
N LEU A 180 -19.52 -12.07 0.38
CA LEU A 180 -18.64 -12.74 1.35
C LEU A 180 -18.15 -11.79 2.47
N GLY A 181 -18.64 -10.55 2.48
CA GLY A 181 -18.41 -9.55 3.51
C GLY A 181 -18.69 -8.14 3.00
N ASN A 182 -18.05 -7.14 3.60
CA ASN A 182 -18.24 -5.73 3.26
C ASN A 182 -16.97 -5.10 2.62
N LEU A 183 -17.11 -3.89 2.10
CA LEU A 183 -16.00 -3.14 1.49
C LEU A 183 -14.88 -2.81 2.49
N LEU A 184 -15.19 -2.71 3.79
CA LEU A 184 -14.20 -2.48 4.84
C LEU A 184 -13.27 -3.69 5.00
N PHE A 185 -13.83 -4.90 4.92
CA PHE A 185 -13.03 -6.12 4.86
C PHE A 185 -12.11 -6.10 3.64
N LEU A 186 -12.63 -5.80 2.44
CA LEU A 186 -11.79 -5.74 1.24
C LEU A 186 -10.66 -4.73 1.36
N LYS A 187 -10.93 -3.53 1.92
CA LYS A 187 -9.89 -2.54 2.22
C LYS A 187 -8.80 -3.12 3.12
N ASN A 188 -9.19 -3.83 4.18
CA ASN A 188 -8.27 -4.44 5.13
C ASN A 188 -7.52 -5.65 4.53
N GLN A 189 -8.17 -6.47 3.71
CA GLN A 189 -7.55 -7.58 3.00
C GLN A 189 -6.48 -7.04 2.04
N PHE A 190 -6.83 -6.01 1.28
CA PHE A 190 -5.97 -5.41 0.26
C PHE A 190 -4.94 -4.41 0.79
N LYS A 191 -4.98 -4.10 2.09
CA LYS A 191 -4.13 -3.09 2.74
C LYS A 191 -4.23 -1.72 2.07
N HIS A 192 -5.43 -1.39 1.57
CA HIS A 192 -5.72 -0.12 0.92
C HIS A 192 -5.83 1.01 1.95
N SER A 193 -5.31 2.18 1.57
CA SER A 193 -5.37 3.38 2.42
C SER A 193 -6.80 3.93 2.53
N THR A 194 -7.62 3.83 1.48
CA THR A 194 -9.02 4.34 1.50
C THR A 194 -10.02 3.29 1.00
N LEU A 195 -11.31 3.51 1.32
CA LEU A 195 -12.41 2.67 0.83
C LEU A 195 -12.62 2.81 -0.68
N ASP A 196 -12.44 4.02 -1.24
CA ASP A 196 -12.60 4.29 -2.68
C ASP A 196 -11.71 3.39 -3.52
N MET A 197 -10.47 3.18 -3.09
CA MET A 197 -9.53 2.24 -3.71
C MET A 197 -10.15 0.85 -3.84
N SER A 198 -10.83 0.39 -2.78
CA SER A 198 -11.44 -0.94 -2.73
C SER A 198 -12.74 -1.01 -3.52
N GLN A 199 -13.51 0.08 -3.54
CA GLN A 199 -14.69 0.22 -4.40
C GLN A 199 -14.33 0.13 -5.88
N LEU A 200 -13.22 0.75 -6.29
CA LEU A 200 -12.76 0.70 -7.68
C LEU A 200 -12.45 -0.74 -8.15
N TYR A 201 -11.77 -1.56 -7.33
CA TYR A 201 -11.55 -2.99 -7.67
C TYR A 201 -12.85 -3.81 -7.67
N ALA A 202 -13.87 -3.38 -6.91
CA ALA A 202 -15.19 -4.00 -6.89
C ALA A 202 -16.11 -3.53 -8.03
N ALA A 203 -15.79 -2.41 -8.68
CA ALA A 203 -16.62 -1.79 -9.71
C ALA A 203 -16.36 -2.37 -11.11
N ASN A 204 -17.44 -2.43 -11.90
CA ASN A 204 -17.60 -2.68 -13.35
C ASN A 204 -16.64 -3.67 -14.09
N ARG A 205 -17.22 -4.58 -14.87
CA ARG A 205 -16.54 -5.56 -15.74
C ARG A 205 -15.70 -4.93 -16.87
N MET A 206 -16.07 -3.75 -17.37
CA MET A 206 -15.54 -3.20 -18.63
C MET A 206 -14.38 -2.21 -18.48
N GLN A 207 -13.94 -1.89 -17.26
CA GLN A 207 -12.91 -0.88 -17.04
C GLN A 207 -11.49 -1.47 -17.08
N ASP A 208 -10.52 -0.67 -17.55
CA ASP A 208 -9.12 -1.05 -17.73
C ASP A 208 -8.35 -1.07 -16.39
N GLU A 209 -7.83 -2.25 -16.04
CA GLU A 209 -7.11 -2.51 -14.80
C GLU A 209 -5.72 -1.87 -14.74
N THR A 210 -5.00 -1.78 -15.86
CA THR A 210 -3.66 -1.17 -15.86
C THR A 210 -3.76 0.32 -15.55
N LEU A 211 -4.82 0.97 -16.04
CA LEU A 211 -5.08 2.37 -15.73
C LEU A 211 -5.29 2.59 -14.23
N TYR A 212 -5.94 1.67 -13.52
CA TYR A 212 -6.12 1.82 -12.08
C TYR A 212 -4.81 1.66 -11.33
N ASP A 213 -4.06 0.59 -11.55
CA ASP A 213 -2.78 0.40 -10.86
C ASP A 213 -1.83 1.59 -11.13
N GLU A 214 -1.84 2.15 -12.35
CA GLU A 214 -1.13 3.38 -12.70
C GLU A 214 -1.66 4.61 -11.96
N CYS A 215 -2.95 4.90 -12.01
CA CYS A 215 -3.57 6.01 -11.27
C CYS A 215 -3.30 5.91 -9.78
N LEU A 216 -3.36 4.70 -9.20
CA LEU A 216 -3.11 4.46 -7.79
C LEU A 216 -1.63 4.63 -7.42
N ALA A 217 -0.72 4.18 -8.29
CA ALA A 217 0.70 4.42 -8.14
C ALA A 217 1.04 5.91 -8.24
N GLU A 218 0.43 6.64 -9.19
CA GLU A 218 0.59 8.09 -9.33
C GLU A 218 -0.01 8.84 -8.14
N LEU A 219 -1.20 8.44 -7.66
CA LEU A 219 -1.78 9.01 -6.44
C LEU A 219 -0.86 8.79 -5.23
N PHE A 220 -0.23 7.62 -5.11
CA PHE A 220 0.73 7.36 -4.04
C PHE A 220 2.00 8.22 -4.18
N LYS A 221 2.57 8.32 -5.39
CA LYS A 221 3.71 9.21 -5.67
C LYS A 221 3.37 10.67 -5.33
N TYR A 222 2.22 11.15 -5.80
CA TYR A 222 1.73 12.50 -5.52
C TYR A 222 1.57 12.76 -4.02
N LYS A 223 1.08 11.77 -3.26
CA LYS A 223 1.01 11.84 -1.79
C LYS A 223 2.40 11.93 -1.15
N VAL A 224 3.34 11.09 -1.58
CA VAL A 224 4.73 11.10 -1.10
C VAL A 224 5.40 12.43 -1.40
N GLU A 225 5.20 12.99 -2.59
CA GLU A 225 5.72 14.30 -2.99
C GLU A 225 5.09 15.43 -2.17
N THR A 226 3.78 15.39 -1.96
CA THR A 226 3.04 16.39 -1.17
C THR A 226 3.47 16.37 0.30
N ILE A 227 3.54 15.20 0.94
CA ILE A 227 4.05 15.10 2.31
C ILE A 227 5.55 15.44 2.35
N GLY A 228 6.30 15.07 1.31
CA GLY A 228 7.71 15.40 1.18
C GLY A 228 7.97 16.90 1.12
N SER A 229 7.16 17.65 0.38
CA SER A 229 7.25 19.12 0.34
C SER A 229 6.89 19.72 1.69
N TRP A 230 5.89 19.20 2.38
CA TRP A 230 5.54 19.65 3.73
C TRP A 230 6.63 19.41 4.77
N MET A 231 7.60 18.52 4.51
CA MET A 231 8.70 18.32 5.43
C MET A 231 9.87 19.28 5.15
N SER A 232 9.94 19.91 3.97
CA SER A 232 11.06 20.76 3.56
C SER A 232 11.13 22.03 4.39
N GLU A 233 12.34 22.43 4.79
CA GLU A 233 12.56 23.54 5.74
C GLU A 233 11.87 24.83 5.30
N ASP A 234 12.02 25.21 4.04
CA ASP A 234 11.51 26.48 3.49
C ASP A 234 10.04 26.48 3.05
N THR A 235 9.30 25.38 3.23
CA THR A 235 7.91 25.31 2.74
C THR A 235 6.94 25.88 3.77
N PRO A 236 6.34 27.05 3.58
CA PRO A 236 5.40 27.59 4.56
C PRO A 236 4.11 26.76 4.58
N LEU A 237 3.58 26.49 5.77
CA LEU A 237 2.32 25.77 5.95
C LEU A 237 1.45 26.51 6.96
N ALA A 238 0.20 26.72 6.58
CA ALA A 238 -0.87 27.21 7.44
C ALA A 238 -1.77 26.04 7.89
N GLY A 239 -2.76 26.35 8.73
CA GLY A 239 -3.65 25.35 9.33
C GLY A 239 -3.07 24.73 10.61
N GLY A 240 -3.93 24.21 11.48
CA GLY A 240 -3.51 23.72 12.80
C GLY A 240 -2.57 22.51 12.75
N ALA A 241 -2.75 21.60 11.79
CA ALA A 241 -1.79 20.51 11.56
C ALA A 241 -0.53 21.02 10.85
N GLY A 242 -0.66 21.97 9.92
CA GLY A 242 0.47 22.56 9.20
C GLY A 242 1.49 23.19 10.14
N LYS A 243 1.02 23.97 11.13
CA LYS A 243 1.88 24.57 12.18
C LYS A 243 2.62 23.52 13.01
N LYS A 244 1.97 22.42 13.36
CA LYS A 244 2.62 21.29 14.06
C LYS A 244 3.68 20.62 13.20
N ILE A 245 3.43 20.46 11.90
CA ILE A 245 4.42 19.90 10.97
C ILE A 245 5.63 20.82 10.87
N VAL A 246 5.45 22.13 10.70
CA VAL A 246 6.56 23.12 10.66
C VAL A 246 7.40 23.05 11.93
N ALA A 247 6.77 23.02 13.12
CA ALA A 247 7.48 22.87 14.38
C ALA A 247 8.26 21.55 14.48
N MET A 248 7.70 20.46 13.94
CA MET A 248 8.31 19.13 13.96
C MET A 248 9.53 18.99 13.03
N ARG A 249 9.64 19.80 11.96
CA ARG A 249 10.77 19.74 11.01
C ARG A 249 12.15 19.94 11.66
N GLY A 250 12.22 20.66 12.79
CA GLY A 250 13.46 20.90 13.51
C GLY A 250 14.09 19.65 14.15
N HIS A 251 13.41 18.50 14.13
CA HIS A 251 13.93 17.25 14.65
C HIS A 251 14.72 16.47 13.59
N ALA A 252 15.90 15.98 13.96
CA ALA A 252 16.71 15.11 13.10
C ALA A 252 16.08 13.71 12.98
N PHE A 253 15.83 13.26 11.75
CA PHE A 253 15.33 11.92 11.46
C PHE A 253 16.41 11.06 10.79
N PRO A 254 16.63 9.80 11.26
CA PRO A 254 17.66 8.91 10.69
C PRO A 254 17.46 8.58 9.19
N ASP A 255 16.22 8.38 8.74
CA ASP A 255 15.88 8.20 7.32
C ASP A 255 14.57 8.94 6.97
N ARG A 256 14.72 10.20 6.56
CA ARG A 256 13.61 11.07 6.21
C ARG A 256 12.77 10.55 5.03
N LYS A 257 13.38 9.86 4.06
CA LYS A 257 12.66 9.31 2.90
C LYS A 257 11.81 8.11 3.29
N ALA A 258 12.30 7.25 4.18
CA ALA A 258 11.50 6.15 4.71
C ALA A 258 10.32 6.66 5.54
N LEU A 259 10.56 7.65 6.41
CA LEU A 259 9.50 8.27 7.23
C LEU A 259 8.37 8.81 6.35
N ILE A 260 8.69 9.62 5.34
CA ILE A 260 7.68 10.21 4.43
C ILE A 260 6.84 9.11 3.75
N ARG A 261 7.47 8.04 3.25
CA ARG A 261 6.75 6.94 2.60
C ARG A 261 5.86 6.18 3.58
N GLU A 262 6.34 5.93 4.79
CA GLU A 262 5.58 5.25 5.82
C GLU A 262 4.36 6.10 6.24
N THR A 263 4.57 7.39 6.50
CA THR A 263 3.51 8.36 6.80
C THR A 263 2.49 8.43 5.67
N ALA A 264 2.93 8.52 4.40
CA ALA A 264 2.03 8.53 3.25
C ALA A 264 1.17 7.26 3.11
N SER A 265 1.67 6.12 3.61
CA SER A 265 0.93 4.86 3.58
C SER A 265 -0.12 4.74 4.69
N LYS A 266 0.10 5.41 5.83
CA LYS A 266 -0.72 5.33 7.06
C LYS A 266 -1.69 6.50 7.21
N VAL A 267 -1.27 7.71 6.83
CA VAL A 267 -2.08 8.92 6.94
C VAL A 267 -2.97 9.06 5.72
N THR A 268 -4.26 9.23 5.94
CA THR A 268 -5.18 9.60 4.88
C THR A 268 -5.12 11.11 4.70
N ILE A 269 -4.63 11.56 3.56
CA ILE A 269 -4.69 12.97 3.15
C ILE A 269 -5.75 13.13 2.07
N ARG A 270 -6.65 14.10 2.25
CA ARG A 270 -7.70 14.45 1.28
C ARG A 270 -7.60 15.92 0.93
N SER A 271 -7.61 16.24 -0.37
CA SER A 271 -7.78 17.63 -0.80
C SER A 271 -9.25 18.03 -0.62
N THR A 272 -9.51 19.14 0.06
CA THR A 272 -10.84 19.75 0.16
C THR A 272 -11.02 20.93 -0.81
N GLY A 273 -10.06 21.13 -1.72
CA GLY A 273 -10.01 22.28 -2.64
C GLY A 273 -9.51 23.58 -2.01
N HIS A 274 -9.40 23.65 -0.68
CA HIS A 274 -8.88 24.82 0.06
C HIS A 274 -7.92 24.43 1.20
N SER A 275 -7.79 23.14 1.50
CA SER A 275 -6.85 22.59 2.48
C SER A 275 -6.63 21.09 2.23
N TRP A 276 -5.59 20.53 2.83
CA TRP A 276 -5.44 19.10 3.03
C TRP A 276 -6.04 18.71 4.37
N CYS A 277 -6.99 17.78 4.37
CA CYS A 277 -7.58 17.23 5.57
C CYS A 277 -6.91 15.90 5.95
N LEU A 278 -6.43 15.82 7.19
CA LEU A 278 -5.80 14.64 7.79
C LEU A 278 -6.77 13.80 8.66
N SER A 279 -8.03 14.24 8.82
CA SER A 279 -8.97 13.54 9.69
C SER A 279 -9.33 12.16 9.12
N GLN A 280 -9.42 11.16 9.99
CA GLN A 280 -10.01 9.86 9.66
C GLN A 280 -11.54 9.92 9.84
N ASP A 281 -12.27 9.13 9.04
CA ASP A 281 -13.72 9.26 8.80
C ASP A 281 -14.64 9.29 10.04
N ALA A 282 -14.17 8.84 11.22
CA ALA A 282 -15.00 8.72 12.41
C ALA A 282 -14.86 9.88 13.43
N GLU A 283 -13.77 10.66 13.41
CA GLU A 283 -13.46 11.66 14.46
C GLU A 283 -13.26 13.09 13.91
N GLY A 284 -13.56 13.30 12.62
CA GLY A 284 -13.41 14.59 11.94
C GLY A 284 -14.62 15.51 12.05
N CYS A 285 -14.53 16.68 11.40
CA CYS A 285 -15.63 17.65 11.33
C CYS A 285 -16.83 17.21 10.45
N GLY A 286 -16.93 15.94 10.07
CA GLY A 286 -17.98 15.42 9.18
C GLY A 286 -18.01 16.06 7.79
N GLY A 287 -16.92 16.70 7.35
CA GLY A 287 -16.86 17.41 6.06
C GLY A 287 -17.41 18.85 6.08
N GLN A 288 -17.78 19.40 7.25
CA GLN A 288 -18.29 20.77 7.37
C GLN A 288 -17.32 21.85 6.83
N GLY A 289 -16.01 21.58 6.85
CA GLY A 289 -15.01 22.45 6.25
C GLY A 289 -15.19 22.66 4.74
N LEU A 290 -15.85 21.74 4.01
CA LEU A 290 -16.16 21.90 2.59
C LEU A 290 -17.11 23.08 2.34
N TYR A 291 -18.09 23.26 3.23
CA TYR A 291 -19.09 24.32 3.15
C TYR A 291 -18.59 25.62 3.80
N GLU A 292 -17.82 25.52 4.89
CA GLU A 292 -17.27 26.67 5.61
C GLU A 292 -15.74 26.65 5.63
N ARG A 293 -15.14 27.02 4.50
CA ARG A 293 -13.68 27.07 4.28
C ARG A 293 -12.89 27.74 5.42
N PRO A 294 -13.32 28.89 6.00
CA PRO A 294 -12.60 29.53 7.10
C PRO A 294 -12.39 28.63 8.33
N ARG A 295 -13.24 27.61 8.55
CA ARG A 295 -13.08 26.66 9.67
C ARG A 295 -11.80 25.84 9.58
N CYS A 296 -11.27 25.65 8.38
CA CYS A 296 -10.02 24.94 8.17
C CYS A 296 -8.78 25.79 8.53
N ALA A 297 -8.89 27.08 8.83
CA ALA A 297 -7.74 27.86 9.32
C ALA A 297 -7.27 27.40 10.73
N PRO A 298 -8.15 27.30 11.75
CA PRO A 298 -7.76 26.83 13.08
C PRO A 298 -7.84 25.31 13.27
N CYS A 299 -8.24 24.53 12.25
CA CYS A 299 -8.52 23.11 12.42
C CYS A 299 -7.25 22.31 12.75
N GLY A 300 -7.31 21.47 13.80
CA GLY A 300 -6.19 20.62 14.21
C GLY A 300 -5.78 19.55 13.19
N ASN A 301 -6.61 19.29 12.19
CA ASN A 301 -6.42 18.28 11.14
C ASN A 301 -6.15 18.89 9.75
N SER A 302 -6.08 20.21 9.62
CA SER A 302 -5.88 20.88 8.34
C SER A 302 -4.42 21.26 8.12
N VAL A 303 -3.90 20.94 6.93
CA VAL A 303 -2.64 21.47 6.40
C VAL A 303 -2.96 22.31 5.18
N ILE A 304 -2.58 23.57 5.18
CA ILE A 304 -2.78 24.47 4.05
C ILE A 304 -1.40 24.82 3.52
N ASP A 305 -1.06 24.32 2.33
CA ASP A 305 0.16 24.70 1.63
C ASP A 305 -0.12 25.79 0.59
N ARG A 306 0.94 26.25 -0.07
CA ARG A 306 0.87 27.34 -1.05
C ARG A 306 -0.04 27.05 -2.24
N ARG A 307 -0.37 25.78 -2.54
CA ARG A 307 -1.27 25.44 -3.65
C ARG A 307 -2.68 25.99 -3.43
N PHE A 308 -3.09 26.20 -2.18
CA PHE A 308 -4.40 26.76 -1.86
C PHE A 308 -4.38 28.27 -1.65
N GLU A 309 -3.22 28.94 -1.76
CA GLU A 309 -3.10 30.39 -1.62
C GLU A 309 -4.12 31.17 -2.47
N PRO A 310 -4.33 30.86 -3.77
CA PRO A 310 -5.31 31.59 -4.58
C PRO A 310 -6.72 31.51 -3.98
N VAL A 311 -7.12 30.36 -3.45
CA VAL A 311 -8.44 30.15 -2.87
C VAL A 311 -8.64 30.97 -1.59
N TRP A 312 -7.59 31.09 -0.78
CA TRP A 312 -7.62 31.92 0.44
C TRP A 312 -7.55 33.41 0.14
N ARG A 313 -6.89 33.81 -0.95
CA ARG A 313 -6.90 35.18 -1.44
C ARG A 313 -8.29 35.60 -1.93
N GLU A 314 -8.95 34.77 -2.74
CA GLU A 314 -10.33 35.01 -3.17
C GLU A 314 -11.30 35.06 -1.98
N LEU A 315 -11.12 34.17 -1.00
CA LEU A 315 -11.90 34.23 0.23
C LEU A 315 -11.72 35.56 0.98
N PHE A 316 -10.50 36.08 1.06
CA PHE A 316 -10.23 37.36 1.70
C PHE A 316 -10.92 38.51 0.94
N VAL A 317 -10.82 38.53 -0.40
CA VAL A 317 -11.48 39.54 -1.25
C VAL A 317 -12.99 39.51 -1.06
N HIS A 318 -13.63 38.35 -1.20
CA HIS A 318 -15.08 38.21 -1.01
C HIS A 318 -15.54 38.64 0.38
N GLN A 319 -14.80 38.30 1.44
CA GLN A 319 -15.17 38.72 2.79
C GLN A 319 -14.97 40.23 2.99
N THR A 320 -14.02 40.86 2.28
CA THR A 320 -13.82 42.31 2.31
C THR A 320 -15.00 43.03 1.67
N GLU A 321 -15.47 42.54 0.52
CA GLU A 321 -16.67 43.06 -0.16
C GLU A 321 -17.91 42.94 0.72
N LEU A 322 -18.03 41.84 1.46
CA LEU A 322 -19.16 41.60 2.37
C LEU A 322 -19.16 42.50 3.62
N GLN A 323 -18.08 43.21 3.94
CA GLN A 323 -18.04 44.06 5.14
C GLN A 323 -19.12 45.13 5.13
N GLN A 324 -19.37 45.76 3.97
CA GLN A 324 -20.37 46.82 3.84
C GLN A 324 -21.79 46.25 3.99
N VAL A 325 -22.08 45.14 3.31
CA VAL A 325 -23.38 44.45 3.40
C VAL A 325 -23.64 43.93 4.83
N ALA A 326 -22.59 43.48 5.52
CA ALA A 326 -22.70 43.00 6.89
C ALA A 326 -23.14 44.09 7.88
N LEU A 327 -22.86 45.38 7.58
CA LEU A 327 -23.36 46.49 8.40
C LEU A 327 -24.88 46.52 8.44
N GLU A 328 -25.53 46.29 7.30
CA GLU A 328 -26.98 46.30 7.13
C GLU A 328 -27.66 45.06 7.74
N LEU A 329 -26.95 43.92 7.76
CA LEU A 329 -27.46 42.65 8.30
C LEU A 329 -27.33 42.52 9.83
N GLY A 330 -26.66 43.46 10.48
CA GLY A 330 -26.55 43.57 11.93
C GLY A 330 -25.31 42.88 12.55
N PRO A 331 -25.15 42.97 13.90
CA PRO A 331 -23.88 42.67 14.58
C PRO A 331 -23.38 41.23 14.38
N ALA A 332 -24.28 40.25 14.28
CA ALA A 332 -23.90 38.86 14.08
C ALA A 332 -23.24 38.60 12.70
N ALA A 333 -23.71 39.29 11.67
CA ALA A 333 -23.13 39.20 10.33
C ALA A 333 -21.73 39.85 10.30
N GLN A 334 -21.59 41.01 10.94
CA GLN A 334 -20.29 41.71 11.07
C GLN A 334 -19.25 40.83 11.77
N GLN A 335 -19.60 40.24 12.91
CA GLN A 335 -18.72 39.34 13.65
C GLN A 335 -18.30 38.13 12.81
N ARG A 336 -19.20 37.57 12.00
CA ARG A 336 -18.89 36.44 11.11
C ARG A 336 -17.89 36.84 10.04
N VAL A 337 -18.12 37.95 9.34
CA VAL A 337 -17.25 38.46 8.29
C VAL A 337 -15.87 38.81 8.84
N GLU A 338 -15.80 39.51 9.98
CA GLU A 338 -14.55 39.89 10.61
C GLU A 338 -13.72 38.67 11.06
N ARG A 339 -14.38 37.66 11.65
CA ARG A 339 -13.75 36.39 12.01
C ARG A 339 -13.17 35.69 10.79
N ASP A 340 -13.93 35.61 9.70
CA ASP A 340 -13.52 34.89 8.50
C ASP A 340 -12.41 35.65 7.74
N LEU A 341 -12.43 36.99 7.73
CA LEU A 341 -11.33 37.85 7.28
C LEU A 341 -10.05 37.62 8.08
N THR A 342 -10.16 37.62 9.41
CA THR A 342 -9.02 37.40 10.31
C THR A 342 -8.37 36.05 10.04
N ARG A 343 -9.19 35.01 9.84
CA ARG A 343 -8.72 33.67 9.49
C ARG A 343 -8.04 33.63 8.13
N ALA A 344 -8.61 34.27 7.12
CA ALA A 344 -8.02 34.31 5.79
C ALA A 344 -6.68 35.08 5.79
N ARG A 345 -6.61 36.23 6.45
CA ARG A 345 -5.38 37.00 6.64
C ARG A 345 -4.30 36.17 7.35
N GLN A 346 -4.67 35.47 8.42
CA GLN A 346 -3.74 34.60 9.14
C GLN A 346 -3.15 33.52 8.23
N VAL A 347 -3.99 32.86 7.43
CA VAL A 347 -3.54 31.82 6.49
C VAL A 347 -2.60 32.40 5.44
N LEU A 348 -2.93 33.55 4.83
CA LEU A 348 -2.08 34.20 3.83
C LEU A 348 -0.74 34.65 4.41
N SER A 349 -0.75 35.17 5.64
CA SER A 349 0.46 35.54 6.39
C SER A 349 1.33 34.32 6.72
N ASP A 350 0.72 33.24 7.23
CA ASP A 350 1.39 31.96 7.50
C ASP A 350 2.02 31.35 6.23
N LEU A 351 1.48 31.64 5.05
CA LEU A 351 2.00 31.23 3.74
C LEU A 351 3.09 32.15 3.18
N GLY A 352 3.47 33.22 3.89
CA GLY A 352 4.52 34.16 3.50
C GLY A 352 4.05 35.37 2.68
N ASN A 353 2.74 35.61 2.56
CA ASN A 353 2.18 36.78 1.88
C ASN A 353 1.74 37.83 2.90
N GLY A 354 2.71 38.53 3.49
CA GLY A 354 2.50 39.55 4.52
C GLY A 354 1.99 40.91 4.01
N SER A 355 1.22 40.96 2.91
CA SER A 355 0.79 42.21 2.29
C SER A 355 -0.73 42.25 2.05
N PHE A 356 -1.53 42.08 3.10
CA PHE A 356 -3.00 42.28 3.09
C PHE A 356 -3.55 42.75 4.44
#